data_AF-A0A3D5AU03-F1
#
_entry.id   AF-A0A3D5AU03-F1
#
_cell.length_a   1.000
_cell.length_b   1.000
_cell.length_c   1.000
_cell.angle_alpha   90.00
_cell.angle_beta   90.00
_cell.angle_gamma   90.00
#
_symmetry.space_group_name_H-M   'P 1'
#
loop_
_entity.id
_entity.type
_entity.pdbx_description
1 polymer ?
#
loop_
_entity_poly.entity_id
_entity_poly.type
_entity_poly.pdbx_seq_one_letter_code
_entity_poly.pdbx_strand_id
1 'polypeptide(L)'
;MVSAEIGVEPGGDAEALGRLIRAGRSAEVVELADSFLSTAPDAAEYAQILLMKLGALINVGRVSECPEVADQAHAALGRCDEPALLGEFHALAANVADQQGSLDGCVAHLVRGSRALELVRVHDHPAAMAWLDLAVTYSGVGFHGHAVNALHRAQAIARSAGLDPADFTHPEIRIRVAVALDHKGDTAACVSILSDVLNCVGPADVAQFELPYLGYAMARLAALGTPSSCDPLPLLWADVSPFGE
;
A
#
# COMPACT_ATOMS: atom_id res chain seq x y z
N MET A 1 22.49 -7.19 41.72
CA MET A 1 22.25 -5.80 41.33
C MET A 1 23.00 -5.53 40.03
N VAL A 2 22.40 -5.92 38.90
CA VAL A 2 22.51 -5.29 37.56
C VAL A 2 21.29 -5.84 36.83
N SER A 3 20.16 -5.14 36.92
CA SER A 3 19.04 -5.36 36.01
C SER A 3 19.42 -4.65 34.71
N ALA A 4 19.61 -5.40 33.64
CA ALA A 4 19.74 -4.84 32.31
C ALA A 4 18.33 -4.41 31.87
N GLU A 5 18.07 -3.11 31.93
CA GLU A 5 16.97 -2.49 31.21
C GLU A 5 17.24 -2.69 29.72
N ILE A 6 16.47 -3.59 29.10
CA ILE A 6 16.34 -3.65 27.65
C ILE A 6 15.55 -2.40 27.30
N GLY A 7 16.24 -1.38 26.79
CA GLY A 7 15.61 -0.22 26.19
C GLY A 7 14.75 -0.68 25.03
N VAL A 8 13.43 -0.58 25.20
CA VAL A 8 12.49 -0.62 24.08
C VAL A 8 12.73 0.67 23.32
N GLU A 9 13.29 0.58 22.11
CA GLU A 9 13.35 1.75 21.23
C GLU A 9 11.92 2.18 20.89
N PRO A 10 11.57 3.47 21.04
CA PRO A 10 10.26 3.98 20.62
C PRO A 10 10.07 3.71 19.13
N GLY A 11 8.99 3.02 18.76
CA GLY A 11 8.66 2.62 17.37
C GLY A 11 8.84 1.13 17.03
N GLY A 12 9.24 0.28 17.98
CA GLY A 12 9.50 -1.14 17.72
C GLY A 12 8.27 -1.95 17.25
N ASP A 13 7.07 -1.61 17.74
CA ASP A 13 5.84 -2.34 17.44
C ASP A 13 5.35 -2.05 16.00
N ALA A 14 5.29 -0.77 15.62
CA ALA A 14 4.96 -0.37 14.25
C ALA A 14 5.98 -0.91 13.23
N GLU A 15 7.27 -0.90 13.56
CA GLU A 15 8.29 -1.47 12.68
C GLU A 15 8.13 -2.99 12.51
N ALA A 16 7.77 -3.71 13.58
CA ALA A 16 7.51 -5.14 13.52
C ALA A 16 6.30 -5.46 12.62
N LEU A 17 5.21 -4.72 12.73
CA LEU A 17 4.07 -4.84 11.81
C LEU A 17 4.49 -4.52 10.37
N GLY A 18 5.32 -3.50 10.17
CA GLY A 18 5.79 -3.10 8.84
C GLY A 18 6.59 -4.19 8.14
N ARG A 19 7.43 -4.93 8.89
CA ARG A 19 8.15 -6.10 8.36
C ARG A 19 7.20 -7.22 7.93
N LEU A 20 6.12 -7.46 8.68
CA LEU A 20 5.12 -8.46 8.31
C LEU A 20 4.35 -8.06 7.05
N ILE A 21 3.97 -6.78 6.92
CA ILE A 21 3.31 -6.25 5.71
C ILE A 21 4.21 -6.46 4.48
N ARG A 22 5.49 -6.07 4.55
CA ARG A 22 6.45 -6.27 3.45
C ARG A 22 6.65 -7.73 3.05
N ALA A 23 6.52 -8.64 4.01
CA ALA A 23 6.58 -10.09 3.80
C ALA A 23 5.25 -10.69 3.30
N GLY A 24 4.22 -9.88 3.04
CA GLY A 24 2.89 -10.36 2.60
C GLY A 24 2.06 -11.03 3.71
N ARG A 25 2.47 -10.92 4.97
CA ARG A 25 1.86 -11.63 6.12
C ARG A 25 0.75 -10.81 6.78
N SER A 26 -0.16 -10.26 5.97
CA SER A 26 -1.22 -9.34 6.43
C SER A 26 -2.15 -9.98 7.47
N ALA A 27 -2.44 -11.28 7.39
CA ALA A 27 -3.26 -11.95 8.40
C ALA A 27 -2.63 -11.89 9.80
N GLU A 28 -1.31 -12.02 9.90
CA GLU A 28 -0.59 -11.95 11.19
C GLU A 28 -0.50 -10.53 11.73
N VAL A 29 -0.49 -9.53 10.85
CA VAL A 29 -0.57 -8.11 11.25
C VAL A 29 -1.88 -7.86 11.98
N VAL A 30 -3.00 -8.41 11.50
CA VAL A 30 -4.31 -8.24 12.15
C VAL A 30 -4.30 -8.81 13.57
N GLU A 31 -3.77 -10.02 13.75
CA GLU A 31 -3.73 -10.70 15.06
C GLU A 31 -2.75 -10.02 16.02
N LEU A 32 -1.58 -9.59 15.54
CA LEU A 32 -0.55 -8.99 16.38
C LEU A 32 -0.87 -7.54 16.78
N ALA A 33 -1.54 -6.78 15.90
CA ALA A 33 -1.88 -5.39 16.16
C ALA A 33 -2.70 -5.22 17.45
N ASP A 34 -3.62 -6.14 17.76
CA ASP A 34 -4.44 -6.07 18.99
C ASP A 34 -3.60 -6.14 20.26
N SER A 35 -2.50 -6.90 20.25
CA SER A 35 -1.56 -6.92 21.37
C SER A 35 -0.86 -5.57 21.52
N PHE A 36 -0.36 -5.00 20.41
CA PHE A 36 0.40 -3.74 20.43
C PHE A 36 -0.47 -2.53 20.76
N LEU A 37 -1.74 -2.52 20.38
CA LEU A 37 -2.68 -1.47 20.76
C LEU A 37 -2.82 -1.31 22.28
N SER A 38 -2.68 -2.41 23.04
CA SER A 38 -2.76 -2.36 24.51
C SER A 38 -1.54 -1.72 25.18
N THR A 39 -0.42 -1.62 24.45
CA THR A 39 0.88 -1.15 24.95
C THR A 39 1.38 0.12 24.26
N ALA A 40 0.66 0.64 23.28
CA ALA A 40 1.07 1.82 22.52
C ALA A 40 1.33 3.02 23.47
N PRO A 41 2.51 3.67 23.37
CA PRO A 41 2.94 4.69 24.32
C PRO A 41 2.24 6.04 24.14
N ASP A 42 1.76 6.35 22.94
CA ASP A 42 1.08 7.60 22.62
C ASP A 42 0.01 7.45 21.54
N ALA A 43 -0.72 8.54 21.27
CA ALA A 43 -1.83 8.56 20.32
C ALA A 43 -1.39 8.41 18.86
N ALA A 44 -0.15 8.81 18.52
CA ALA A 44 0.35 8.73 17.16
C ALA A 44 0.75 7.27 16.83
N GLU A 45 1.48 6.60 17.71
CA GLU A 45 1.81 5.18 17.56
C GLU A 45 0.54 4.32 17.60
N TYR A 46 -0.41 4.63 18.50
CA TYR A 46 -1.72 3.95 18.52
C TYR A 46 -2.48 4.12 17.20
N ALA A 47 -2.53 5.33 16.64
CA ALA A 47 -3.14 5.59 15.34
C ALA A 47 -2.41 4.82 14.23
N GLN A 48 -1.08 4.84 14.21
CA GLN A 48 -0.28 4.12 13.22
C GLN A 48 -0.55 2.61 13.25
N ILE A 49 -0.57 1.98 14.43
CA ILE A 49 -0.90 0.56 14.58
C ILE A 49 -2.32 0.26 14.04
N LEU A 50 -3.31 1.13 14.32
CA LEU A 50 -4.66 0.99 13.78
C LEU A 50 -4.71 1.10 12.25
N LEU A 51 -3.93 2.01 11.66
CA LEU A 51 -3.85 2.16 10.20
C LEU A 51 -3.20 0.93 9.55
N MET A 52 -2.14 0.40 10.14
CA MET A 52 -1.52 -0.85 9.70
C MET A 52 -2.49 -2.04 9.81
N LYS A 53 -3.26 -2.12 10.91
CA LYS A 53 -4.33 -3.12 11.06
C LYS A 53 -5.42 -2.95 10.00
N LEU A 54 -5.84 -1.72 9.73
CA LEU A 54 -6.87 -1.41 8.72
C LEU A 54 -6.41 -1.81 7.32
N GLY A 55 -5.18 -1.44 6.92
CA GLY A 55 -4.59 -1.86 5.65
C GLY A 55 -4.48 -3.38 5.55
N ALA A 56 -4.07 -4.06 6.63
CA ALA A 56 -4.00 -5.51 6.67
C ALA A 56 -5.38 -6.18 6.51
N LEU A 57 -6.44 -5.66 7.15
CA LEU A 57 -7.82 -6.13 6.99
C LEU A 57 -8.30 -6.00 5.55
N ILE A 58 -8.00 -4.88 4.89
CA ILE A 58 -8.31 -4.66 3.47
C ILE A 58 -7.61 -5.72 2.61
N ASN A 59 -6.31 -5.94 2.84
CA ASN A 59 -5.50 -6.88 2.06
C ASN A 59 -6.00 -8.34 2.16
N VAL A 60 -6.52 -8.75 3.32
CA VAL A 60 -7.07 -10.11 3.51
C VAL A 60 -8.59 -10.19 3.23
N GLY A 61 -9.21 -9.12 2.73
CA GLY A 61 -10.63 -9.10 2.37
C GLY A 61 -11.61 -9.13 3.55
N ARG A 62 -11.17 -8.80 4.77
CA ARG A 62 -12.00 -8.73 5.99
C ARG A 62 -12.70 -7.37 6.11
N VAL A 63 -13.36 -6.94 5.04
CA VAL A 63 -13.95 -5.59 4.88
C VAL A 63 -15.02 -5.28 5.93
N SER A 64 -15.75 -6.30 6.41
CA SER A 64 -16.78 -6.15 7.44
C SER A 64 -16.25 -5.68 8.79
N GLU A 65 -14.96 -5.85 9.06
CA GLU A 65 -14.31 -5.46 10.32
C GLU A 65 -13.66 -4.06 10.24
N CYS A 66 -13.51 -3.52 9.04
CA CYS A 66 -12.87 -2.23 8.80
C CYS A 66 -13.59 -1.04 9.48
N PRO A 67 -14.94 -0.95 9.54
CA PRO A 67 -15.60 0.23 10.12
C PRO A 67 -15.21 0.50 11.58
N GLU A 68 -15.14 -0.54 12.41
CA GLU A 68 -14.78 -0.39 13.83
C GLU A 68 -13.34 0.11 14.00
N VAL A 69 -12.40 -0.47 13.24
CA VAL A 69 -10.99 -0.05 13.26
C VAL A 69 -10.83 1.37 12.72
N ALA A 70 -11.57 1.73 11.67
CA ALA A 70 -11.55 3.07 11.10
C ALA A 70 -12.09 4.13 12.08
N ASP A 71 -13.16 3.84 12.82
CA ASP A 71 -13.69 4.73 13.85
C ASP A 71 -12.68 4.95 14.99
N GLN A 72 -12.02 3.87 15.43
CA GLN A 72 -10.95 3.95 16.43
C GLN A 72 -9.76 4.79 15.92
N ALA A 73 -9.34 4.57 14.66
CA ALA A 73 -8.24 5.30 14.05
C ALA A 73 -8.56 6.79 13.95
N HIS A 74 -9.77 7.13 13.51
CA HIS A 74 -10.22 8.51 13.43
C HIS A 74 -10.26 9.20 14.80
N ALA A 75 -10.73 8.49 15.84
CA ALA A 75 -10.74 9.02 17.20
C ALA A 75 -9.34 9.23 17.77
N ALA A 76 -8.37 8.37 17.43
CA ALA A 76 -6.96 8.52 17.81
C ALA A 76 -6.32 9.72 17.09
N LEU A 77 -6.57 9.87 15.78
CA LEU A 77 -6.10 10.99 14.96
C LEU A 77 -6.65 12.33 15.44
N GLY A 78 -7.83 12.36 16.07
CA GLY A 78 -8.33 13.59 16.72
C GLY A 78 -7.47 14.06 17.91
N ARG A 79 -6.51 13.26 18.36
CA ARG A 79 -5.63 13.52 19.51
C ARG A 79 -4.16 13.72 19.13
N CYS A 80 -3.80 13.62 17.85
CA CYS A 80 -2.47 13.93 17.34
C CYS A 80 -2.57 14.87 16.12
N ASP A 81 -1.57 15.73 15.93
CA ASP A 81 -1.50 16.64 14.78
C ASP A 81 -0.50 16.08 13.75
N GLU A 82 -0.86 14.94 13.16
CA GLU A 82 -0.01 14.19 12.23
C GLU A 82 -0.65 14.12 10.83
N PRO A 83 -0.37 15.09 9.93
CA PRO A 83 -1.00 15.15 8.62
C PRO A 83 -0.73 13.94 7.73
N ALA A 84 0.43 13.27 7.92
CA ALA A 84 0.76 12.04 7.19
C ALA A 84 -0.21 10.90 7.55
N LEU A 85 -0.40 10.65 8.85
CA LEU A 85 -1.33 9.62 9.33
C LEU A 85 -2.78 9.95 8.98
N LEU A 86 -3.18 11.22 9.03
CA LEU A 86 -4.51 11.63 8.58
C LEU A 86 -4.72 11.40 7.07
N GLY A 87 -3.67 11.64 6.28
CA GLY A 87 -3.67 11.36 4.85
C GLY A 87 -3.83 9.86 4.54
N GLU A 88 -3.03 9.02 5.21
CA GLU A 88 -3.09 7.56 5.12
C GLU A 88 -4.47 7.03 5.53
N PHE A 89 -5.01 7.48 6.66
CA PHE A 89 -6.37 7.15 7.10
C PHE A 89 -7.39 7.39 6.00
N HIS A 90 -7.33 8.55 5.34
CA HIS A 90 -8.25 8.89 4.28
C HIS A 90 -8.00 8.07 2.99
N ALA A 91 -6.78 7.66 2.70
CA ALA A 91 -6.53 6.70 1.61
C ALA A 91 -7.19 5.34 1.90
N LEU A 92 -6.98 4.79 3.10
CA LEU A 92 -7.56 3.50 3.50
C LEU A 92 -9.09 3.56 3.60
N ALA A 93 -9.65 4.62 4.18
CA ALA A 93 -11.09 4.83 4.26
C ALA A 93 -11.74 4.97 2.88
N ALA A 94 -11.04 5.57 1.90
CA ALA A 94 -11.51 5.62 0.53
C ALA A 94 -11.59 4.22 -0.11
N ASN A 95 -10.62 3.35 0.16
CA ASN A 95 -10.63 1.95 -0.30
C ASN A 95 -11.82 1.19 0.30
N VAL A 96 -12.03 1.29 1.62
CA VAL A 96 -13.19 0.67 2.31
C VAL A 96 -14.51 1.18 1.73
N ALA A 97 -14.64 2.49 1.49
CA ALA A 97 -15.85 3.06 0.91
C ALA A 97 -16.13 2.53 -0.50
N ASP A 98 -15.10 2.38 -1.35
CA ASP A 98 -15.22 1.79 -2.68
C ASP A 98 -15.66 0.32 -2.62
N GLN A 99 -15.05 -0.48 -1.74
CA GLN A 99 -15.42 -1.89 -1.53
C GLN A 99 -16.86 -2.06 -1.02
N GLN A 100 -17.41 -1.05 -0.35
CA GLN A 100 -18.81 -0.99 0.09
C GLN A 100 -19.76 -0.41 -0.98
N GLY A 101 -19.25 -0.07 -2.17
CA GLY A 101 -20.03 0.50 -3.29
C GLY A 101 -20.36 1.98 -3.13
N SER A 102 -19.70 2.70 -2.22
CA SER A 102 -19.92 4.13 -1.96
C SER A 102 -18.88 4.99 -2.68
N LEU A 103 -19.10 5.23 -3.98
CA LEU A 103 -18.19 6.05 -4.79
C LEU A 103 -18.07 7.49 -4.28
N ASP A 104 -19.17 8.11 -3.84
CA ASP A 104 -19.17 9.46 -3.26
C ASP A 104 -18.31 9.53 -1.98
N GLY A 105 -18.44 8.50 -1.13
CA GLY A 105 -17.62 8.36 0.08
C GLY A 105 -16.14 8.19 -0.26
N CYS A 106 -15.83 7.32 -1.24
CA CYS A 106 -14.48 7.11 -1.74
C CYS A 106 -13.83 8.42 -2.22
N VAL A 107 -14.51 9.15 -3.12
CA VAL A 107 -13.99 10.42 -3.67
C VAL A 107 -13.81 11.47 -2.58
N ALA A 108 -14.76 11.58 -1.65
CA ALA A 108 -14.64 12.51 -0.53
C ALA A 108 -13.39 12.24 0.33
N HIS A 109 -13.12 10.96 0.61
CA HIS A 109 -11.93 10.55 1.35
C HIS A 109 -10.64 10.80 0.56
N LEU A 110 -10.58 10.48 -0.73
CA LEU A 110 -9.41 10.77 -1.58
C LEU A 110 -9.05 12.26 -1.61
N VAL A 111 -10.06 13.15 -1.70
CA VAL A 111 -9.85 14.60 -1.66
C VAL A 111 -9.34 15.06 -0.29
N ARG A 112 -9.85 14.50 0.80
CA ARG A 112 -9.38 14.86 2.15
C ARG A 112 -7.96 14.34 2.39
N GLY A 113 -7.67 13.11 1.96
CA GLY A 113 -6.35 12.49 2.09
C GLY A 113 -5.28 13.28 1.35
N SER A 114 -5.50 13.57 0.06
CA SER A 114 -4.58 14.40 -0.71
C SER A 114 -4.35 15.78 -0.07
N ARG A 115 -5.39 16.45 0.44
CA ARG A 115 -5.25 17.75 1.12
C ARG A 115 -4.49 17.67 2.43
N ALA A 116 -4.70 16.62 3.23
CA ALA A 116 -3.94 16.41 4.45
C ALA A 116 -2.45 16.20 4.13
N LEU A 117 -2.15 15.40 3.09
CA LEU A 117 -0.77 15.14 2.69
C LEU A 117 -0.03 16.36 2.11
N GLU A 118 -0.74 17.34 1.53
CA GLU A 118 -0.14 18.62 1.12
C GLU A 118 0.32 19.49 2.30
N LEU A 119 -0.14 19.19 3.53
CA LEU A 119 0.30 19.87 4.74
C LEU A 119 1.58 19.27 5.33
N VAL A 120 1.97 18.06 4.91
CA VAL A 120 3.16 17.37 5.39
C VAL A 120 4.41 18.18 5.03
N ARG A 121 5.28 18.38 6.02
CA ARG A 121 6.54 19.14 5.87
C ARG A 121 7.79 18.28 6.05
N VAL A 122 7.66 17.18 6.77
CA VAL A 122 8.75 16.25 7.03
C VAL A 122 8.72 15.17 5.95
N HIS A 123 9.87 14.90 5.36
CA HIS A 123 10.03 13.79 4.43
C HIS A 123 10.57 12.60 5.22
N ASP A 124 9.69 11.65 5.52
CA ASP A 124 9.99 10.46 6.29
C ASP A 124 9.17 9.26 5.75
N HIS A 125 9.28 8.13 6.43
CA HIS A 125 8.59 6.91 6.06
C HIS A 125 7.05 7.04 6.12
N PRO A 126 6.42 7.54 7.20
CA PRO A 126 4.97 7.77 7.22
C PRO A 126 4.47 8.64 6.07
N ALA A 127 5.17 9.73 5.76
CA ALA A 127 4.80 10.61 4.64
C ALA A 127 4.85 9.88 3.29
N ALA A 128 5.90 9.10 3.04
CA ALA A 128 6.05 8.35 1.81
C ALA A 128 4.97 7.26 1.66
N MET A 129 4.70 6.51 2.74
CA MET A 129 3.67 5.47 2.77
C MET A 129 2.28 6.03 2.53
N ALA A 130 1.92 7.13 3.19
CA ALA A 130 0.60 7.72 3.01
C ALA A 130 0.34 8.17 1.56
N TRP A 131 1.35 8.73 0.88
CA TRP A 131 1.24 9.04 -0.55
C TRP A 131 1.13 7.78 -1.42
N LEU A 132 1.81 6.71 -1.04
CA LEU A 132 1.76 5.42 -1.74
C LEU A 132 0.38 4.77 -1.59
N ASP A 133 -0.19 4.72 -0.39
CA ASP A 133 -1.54 4.18 -0.16
C ASP A 133 -2.60 4.96 -0.93
N LEU A 134 -2.43 6.29 -1.01
CA LEU A 134 -3.28 7.13 -1.83
C LEU A 134 -3.13 6.79 -3.33
N ALA A 135 -1.91 6.51 -3.79
CA ALA A 135 -1.63 6.10 -5.16
C ALA A 135 -2.27 4.74 -5.50
N VAL A 136 -2.09 3.75 -4.63
CA VAL A 136 -2.70 2.42 -4.74
C VAL A 136 -4.22 2.56 -4.80
N THR A 137 -4.82 3.33 -3.87
CA THR A 137 -6.27 3.53 -3.83
C THR A 137 -6.78 4.25 -5.09
N TYR A 138 -6.13 5.32 -5.54
CA TYR A 138 -6.48 5.98 -6.80
C TYR A 138 -6.43 5.02 -7.99
N SER A 139 -5.44 4.13 -8.04
CA SER A 139 -5.29 3.18 -9.15
C SER A 139 -6.38 2.12 -9.16
N GLY A 140 -6.77 1.62 -7.98
CA GLY A 140 -7.84 0.63 -7.81
C GLY A 140 -9.19 1.14 -8.28
N VAL A 141 -9.52 2.40 -7.98
CA VAL A 141 -10.83 3.01 -8.33
C VAL A 141 -10.84 3.67 -9.73
N GLY A 142 -9.75 3.57 -10.49
CA GLY A 142 -9.69 4.05 -11.87
C GLY A 142 -9.23 5.50 -12.09
N PHE A 143 -8.82 6.21 -11.04
CA PHE A 143 -8.23 7.56 -11.15
C PHE A 143 -6.73 7.51 -11.51
N HIS A 144 -6.40 6.83 -12.62
CA HIS A 144 -5.04 6.47 -13.00
C HIS A 144 -4.04 7.64 -13.10
N GLY A 145 -4.47 8.81 -13.58
CA GLY A 145 -3.61 10.00 -13.63
C GLY A 145 -3.22 10.52 -12.25
N HIS A 146 -4.16 10.47 -11.28
CA HIS A 146 -3.88 10.82 -9.89
C HIS A 146 -3.01 9.77 -9.21
N ALA A 147 -3.23 8.49 -9.52
CA ALA A 147 -2.42 7.39 -9.01
C ALA A 147 -0.93 7.56 -9.37
N VAL A 148 -0.61 7.78 -10.66
CA VAL A 148 0.78 7.96 -11.11
C VAL A 148 1.44 9.18 -10.45
N ASN A 149 0.72 10.29 -10.31
CA ASN A 149 1.24 11.48 -9.65
C ASN A 149 1.51 11.25 -8.15
N ALA A 150 0.61 10.55 -7.45
CA ALA A 150 0.79 10.20 -6.05
C ALA A 150 1.98 9.24 -5.85
N LEU A 151 2.14 8.23 -6.73
CA LEU A 151 3.29 7.33 -6.70
C LEU A 151 4.62 8.08 -6.88
N HIS A 152 4.70 9.00 -7.86
CA HIS A 152 5.90 9.81 -8.06
C HIS A 152 6.24 10.65 -6.82
N ARG A 153 5.23 11.17 -6.11
CA ARG A 153 5.43 11.90 -4.85
C ARG A 153 5.93 10.99 -3.75
N ALA A 154 5.33 9.82 -3.55
CA ALA A 154 5.79 8.82 -2.59
C ALA A 154 7.27 8.47 -2.82
N GLN A 155 7.64 8.16 -4.07
CA GLN A 155 9.01 7.83 -4.45
C GLN A 155 9.99 9.00 -4.29
N ALA A 156 9.55 10.24 -4.55
CA ALA A 156 10.38 11.42 -4.33
C ALA A 156 10.65 11.65 -2.83
N ILE A 157 9.64 11.51 -1.98
CA ILE A 157 9.76 11.62 -0.52
C ILE A 157 10.68 10.52 0.00
N ALA A 158 10.41 9.26 -0.36
CA ALA A 158 11.22 8.10 0.03
C ALA A 158 12.71 8.28 -0.33
N ARG A 159 13.01 8.68 -1.57
CA ARG A 159 14.40 8.97 -1.99
C ARG A 159 15.04 10.09 -1.15
N SER A 160 14.30 11.16 -0.87
CA SER A 160 14.84 12.27 -0.07
C SER A 160 15.07 11.91 1.40
N ALA A 161 14.31 10.95 1.93
CA ALA A 161 14.45 10.42 3.28
C ALA A 161 15.43 9.24 3.38
N GLY A 162 16.04 8.82 2.26
CA GLY A 162 17.00 7.71 2.23
C GLY A 162 16.38 6.34 2.47
N LEU A 163 15.09 6.18 2.19
CA LEU A 163 14.39 4.89 2.34
C LEU A 163 14.73 3.94 1.20
N ASP A 164 14.54 2.64 1.44
CA ASP A 164 14.74 1.60 0.43
C ASP A 164 13.77 1.79 -0.75
N PRO A 165 14.25 1.95 -1.99
CA PRO A 165 13.39 2.06 -3.17
C PRO A 165 12.45 0.87 -3.37
N ALA A 166 12.82 -0.33 -2.92
CA ALA A 166 12.02 -1.53 -3.12
C ALA A 166 10.63 -1.42 -2.45
N ASP A 167 10.56 -0.79 -1.28
CA ASP A 167 9.31 -0.58 -0.53
C ASP A 167 8.32 0.34 -1.27
N PHE A 168 8.82 1.16 -2.18
CA PHE A 168 8.05 2.16 -2.95
C PHE A 168 8.01 1.87 -4.45
N THR A 169 8.39 0.65 -4.85
CA THR A 169 8.29 0.16 -6.23
C THR A 169 7.03 -0.68 -6.38
N HIS A 170 5.94 -0.03 -6.81
CA HIS A 170 4.60 -0.64 -6.94
C HIS A 170 4.20 -0.73 -8.41
N PRO A 171 4.68 -1.75 -9.15
CA PRO A 171 4.38 -1.91 -10.57
C PRO A 171 2.88 -2.04 -10.84
N GLU A 172 2.10 -2.54 -9.88
CA GLU A 172 0.64 -2.69 -10.00
C GLU A 172 -0.08 -1.42 -10.48
N ILE A 173 0.37 -0.25 -10.02
CA ILE A 173 -0.25 1.04 -10.35
C ILE A 173 -0.16 1.28 -11.86
N ARG A 174 1.03 1.11 -12.45
CA ARG A 174 1.29 1.29 -13.88
C ARG A 174 0.62 0.21 -14.71
N ILE A 175 0.59 -1.02 -14.20
CA ILE A 175 -0.07 -2.15 -14.86
C ILE A 175 -1.59 -1.91 -14.96
N ARG A 176 -2.24 -1.44 -13.89
CA ARG A 176 -3.66 -1.06 -13.92
C ARG A 176 -3.94 0.04 -14.94
N VAL A 177 -3.05 1.03 -15.09
CA VAL A 177 -3.14 2.05 -16.15
C VAL A 177 -3.10 1.41 -17.54
N ALA A 178 -2.14 0.51 -17.79
CA ALA A 178 -1.97 -0.15 -19.07
C ALA A 178 -3.24 -0.95 -19.46
N VAL A 179 -3.77 -1.74 -18.52
CA VAL A 179 -4.99 -2.53 -18.74
C VAL A 179 -6.19 -1.63 -19.01
N ALA A 180 -6.32 -0.51 -18.30
CA ALA A 180 -7.41 0.44 -18.54
C ALA A 180 -7.33 1.11 -19.93
N LEU A 181 -6.12 1.34 -20.46
CA LEU A 181 -5.94 1.85 -21.81
C LEU A 181 -6.33 0.81 -22.86
N ASP A 182 -5.97 -0.45 -22.64
CA ASP A 182 -6.39 -1.55 -23.51
C ASP A 182 -7.92 -1.70 -23.56
N HIS A 183 -8.59 -1.61 -22.40
CA HIS A 183 -10.05 -1.61 -22.32
C HIS A 183 -10.71 -0.44 -23.07
N LYS A 184 -9.96 0.65 -23.31
CA LYS A 184 -10.39 1.81 -24.11
C LYS A 184 -10.00 1.71 -25.58
N GLY A 185 -9.41 0.59 -26.00
CA GLY A 185 -8.98 0.33 -27.37
C GLY A 185 -7.55 0.77 -27.70
N ASP A 186 -6.78 1.24 -26.71
CA ASP A 186 -5.38 1.60 -26.89
C ASP A 186 -4.44 0.46 -26.44
N THR A 187 -4.53 -0.66 -27.16
CA THR A 187 -3.68 -1.84 -26.94
C THR A 187 -2.20 -1.52 -27.14
N ALA A 188 -1.87 -0.59 -28.04
CA ALA A 188 -0.48 -0.20 -28.30
C ALA A 188 0.16 0.47 -27.08
N ALA A 189 -0.55 1.41 -26.43
CA ALA A 189 -0.07 2.02 -25.20
C ALA A 189 0.01 0.99 -24.05
N CYS A 190 -0.95 0.06 -23.96
CA CYS A 190 -0.90 -1.04 -22.99
C CYS A 190 0.40 -1.86 -23.13
N VAL A 191 0.68 -2.38 -24.34
CA VAL A 191 1.90 -3.15 -24.61
C VAL A 191 3.14 -2.33 -24.27
N SER A 192 3.20 -1.06 -24.69
CA SER A 192 4.34 -0.18 -24.41
C SER A 192 4.59 -0.02 -22.91
N ILE A 193 3.54 0.20 -22.11
CA ILE A 193 3.67 0.41 -20.67
C ILE A 193 4.07 -0.89 -19.96
N LEU A 194 3.44 -2.02 -20.31
CA LEU A 194 3.77 -3.32 -19.70
C LEU A 194 5.22 -3.73 -20.02
N SER A 195 5.67 -3.53 -21.26
CA SER A 195 7.06 -3.79 -21.63
C SER A 195 8.03 -2.88 -20.88
N ASP A 196 7.72 -1.59 -20.74
CA ASP A 196 8.56 -0.66 -19.98
C ASP A 196 8.68 -1.05 -18.50
N VAL A 197 7.56 -1.43 -17.86
CA VAL A 197 7.57 -1.92 -16.47
C VAL A 197 8.51 -3.12 -16.31
N LEU A 198 8.37 -4.13 -17.18
CA LEU A 198 9.19 -5.36 -17.09
C LEU A 198 10.67 -5.16 -17.47
N ASN A 199 10.99 -4.10 -18.22
CA ASN A 199 12.37 -3.75 -18.53
C ASN A 199 13.06 -2.98 -17.39
N CYS A 200 12.29 -2.31 -16.54
CA CYS A 200 12.81 -1.46 -15.47
C CYS A 200 12.70 -2.08 -14.07
N VAL A 201 11.82 -3.07 -13.88
CA VAL A 201 11.49 -3.64 -12.57
C VAL A 201 11.54 -5.15 -12.66
N GLY A 202 12.46 -5.76 -11.90
CA GLY A 202 12.56 -7.19 -11.72
C GLY A 202 12.04 -7.66 -10.35
N PRO A 203 11.96 -8.99 -10.13
CA PRO A 203 11.50 -9.56 -8.86
C PRO A 203 12.30 -9.14 -7.62
N ALA A 204 13.56 -8.75 -7.78
CA ALA A 204 14.41 -8.30 -6.67
C ALA A 204 14.17 -6.82 -6.30
N ASP A 205 13.42 -6.09 -7.12
CA ASP A 205 13.20 -4.64 -6.96
C ASP A 205 11.87 -4.32 -6.26
N VAL A 206 11.10 -5.34 -5.87
CA VAL A 206 9.75 -5.19 -5.31
C VAL A 206 9.55 -6.03 -4.05
N ALA A 207 8.58 -5.64 -3.22
CA ALA A 207 8.11 -6.44 -2.10
C ALA A 207 7.45 -7.75 -2.58
N GLN A 208 7.37 -8.75 -1.70
CA GLN A 208 6.87 -10.07 -2.08
C GLN A 208 5.45 -10.05 -2.66
N PHE A 209 4.55 -9.27 -2.05
CA PHE A 209 3.15 -9.15 -2.48
C PHE A 209 2.97 -8.47 -3.86
N GLU A 210 4.03 -7.87 -4.41
CA GLU A 210 4.00 -7.24 -5.75
C GLU A 210 4.36 -8.24 -6.87
N LEU A 211 4.93 -9.40 -6.52
CA LEU A 211 5.40 -10.38 -7.50
C LEU A 211 4.29 -10.87 -8.46
N PRO A 212 3.04 -11.13 -8.01
CA PRO A 212 1.98 -11.53 -8.93
C PRO A 212 1.66 -10.50 -10.00
N TYR A 213 1.86 -9.21 -9.74
CA TYR A 213 1.64 -8.17 -10.74
C TYR A 213 2.68 -8.21 -11.85
N LEU A 214 3.95 -8.49 -11.54
CA LEU A 214 4.96 -8.75 -12.57
C LEU A 214 4.60 -9.98 -13.41
N GLY A 215 4.16 -11.07 -12.76
CA GLY A 215 3.66 -12.26 -13.46
C GLY A 215 2.46 -11.96 -14.36
N TYR A 216 1.51 -11.14 -13.87
CA TYR A 216 0.37 -10.69 -14.65
C TYR A 216 0.79 -9.87 -15.88
N ALA A 217 1.73 -8.92 -15.73
CA ALA A 217 2.21 -8.12 -16.85
C ALA A 217 2.83 -8.99 -17.94
N MET A 218 3.63 -9.99 -17.55
CA MET A 218 4.22 -10.97 -18.48
C MET A 218 3.16 -11.80 -19.20
N ALA A 219 2.18 -12.34 -18.46
CA ALA A 219 1.09 -13.11 -19.04
C ALA A 219 0.21 -12.26 -19.98
N ARG A 220 -0.06 -11.01 -19.62
CA ARG A 220 -0.86 -10.09 -20.44
C ARG A 220 -0.14 -9.74 -21.74
N LEU A 221 1.15 -9.45 -21.72
CA LEU A 221 1.94 -9.23 -22.94
C LEU A 221 1.91 -10.45 -23.87
N ALA A 222 2.09 -11.65 -23.32
CA ALA A 222 2.00 -12.88 -24.11
C ALA A 222 0.63 -13.05 -24.77
N ALA A 223 -0.46 -12.76 -24.04
CA ALA A 223 -1.82 -12.79 -24.57
C ALA A 223 -2.06 -11.74 -25.68
N LEU A 224 -1.35 -10.61 -25.63
CA LEU A 224 -1.37 -9.55 -26.65
C LEU A 224 -0.40 -9.83 -27.82
N GLY A 225 0.18 -11.02 -27.91
CA GLY A 225 1.06 -11.43 -29.00
C GLY A 225 2.51 -10.96 -28.88
N THR A 226 2.90 -10.45 -27.70
CA THR A 226 4.28 -10.06 -27.38
C THR A 226 4.86 -11.05 -26.36
N PRO A 227 5.38 -12.21 -26.79
CA PRO A 227 5.84 -13.24 -25.87
C PRO A 227 7.00 -12.76 -25.00
N SER A 228 6.91 -13.05 -23.70
CA SER A 228 8.03 -12.89 -22.76
C SER A 228 9.01 -14.05 -22.89
N SER A 229 10.30 -13.80 -22.65
CA SER A 229 11.33 -14.85 -22.59
C SER A 229 11.24 -15.70 -21.32
N CYS A 230 10.47 -15.28 -20.33
CA CYS A 230 10.34 -15.94 -19.04
C CYS A 230 8.91 -16.45 -18.82
N ASP A 231 8.77 -17.59 -18.13
CA ASP A 231 7.48 -18.13 -17.71
C ASP A 231 6.84 -17.21 -16.64
N PRO A 232 5.60 -16.71 -16.84
CA PRO A 232 4.93 -15.89 -15.85
C PRO A 232 4.43 -16.67 -14.62
N LEU A 233 4.24 -17.99 -14.72
CA LEU A 233 3.58 -18.80 -13.68
C LEU A 233 4.27 -18.73 -12.30
N PRO A 234 5.60 -18.80 -12.18
CA PRO A 234 6.25 -18.72 -10.87
C PRO A 234 5.96 -17.43 -10.11
N LEU A 235 5.78 -16.31 -10.84
CA LEU A 235 5.49 -15.02 -10.24
C LEU A 235 4.00 -14.84 -9.95
N LEU A 236 3.12 -15.29 -10.85
CA LEU A 236 1.66 -15.23 -10.66
C LEU A 236 1.19 -15.92 -9.38
N TRP A 237 1.87 -16.99 -8.97
CA TRP A 237 1.53 -17.78 -7.79
C TRP A 237 2.47 -17.54 -6.60
N ALA A 238 3.30 -16.49 -6.63
CA ALA A 238 4.26 -16.20 -5.56
C ALA A 238 3.60 -15.98 -4.17
N ASP A 239 2.33 -15.60 -4.17
CA ASP A 239 1.56 -15.27 -2.95
C ASP A 239 0.63 -16.41 -2.52
N VAL A 240 0.51 -17.45 -3.37
CA VAL A 240 -0.27 -18.65 -3.07
C VAL A 240 0.72 -19.71 -2.65
N SER A 241 0.72 -20.06 -1.35
CA SER A 241 1.44 -21.26 -0.92
C SER A 241 0.99 -22.42 -1.82
N PRO A 242 1.90 -23.14 -2.50
CA PRO A 242 1.53 -24.29 -3.34
C PRO A 242 0.87 -25.41 -2.53
N PHE A 243 0.88 -25.30 -1.21
CA PHE A 243 0.20 -26.13 -0.24
C PHE A 243 -0.71 -25.25 0.63
N GLY A 244 -1.73 -24.62 0.03
CA GLY A 244 -2.70 -23.83 0.80
C GLY A 244 -3.23 -24.62 2.00
N GLU A 245 -3.06 -24.05 3.19
CA GLU A 245 -3.85 -24.39 4.39
C GLU A 245 -5.04 -23.45 4.48
#